data_AF-A0A7W0RU81-F1
#
_entry.id   AF-A0A7W0RU81-F1
#
_cell.length_a   1.000
_cell.length_b   1.000
_cell.length_c   1.000
_cell.angle_alpha   90.00
_cell.angle_beta   90.00
_cell.angle_gamma   90.00
#
_symmetry.space_group_name_H-M   'P 1'
#
loop_
_entity.id
_entity.type
_entity.pdbx_description
1 polymer ?
#
loop_
_entity_poly.entity_id
_entity_poly.type
_entity_poly.pdbx_seq_one_letter_code
_entity_poly.pdbx_strand_id
1 'polypeptide(L)' 'MAEVLFYHLTSAPLEATLPDLLEKSLARGWRVLLRAGAEAGLRFLDDMLWTCRDDAFLPHGPASG' A
#
# COMPACT_ATOMS: atom_id res chain seq x y z
N MET A 1 15.22 9.25 -15.41
CA MET A 1 13.84 9.58 -15.85
C MET A 1 12.89 8.90 -14.87
N ALA A 2 11.82 9.56 -14.43
CA ALA A 2 10.88 8.94 -13.49
C ALA A 2 9.92 7.99 -14.22
N GLU A 3 9.65 6.83 -13.62
CA GLU A 3 8.64 5.89 -14.10
C GLU A 3 7.31 6.18 -13.40
N VAL A 4 6.21 6.19 -14.16
CA VAL A 4 4.86 6.40 -13.64
C VAL A 4 3.97 5.28 -14.17
N LEU A 5 3.38 4.52 -13.25
CA LEU A 5 2.53 3.37 -13.56
C LEU A 5 1.10 3.69 -13.13
N PHE A 6 0.13 3.34 -13.99
CA PHE A 6 -1.30 3.45 -13.69
C PHE A 6 -1.91 2.05 -13.68
N TYR A 7 -2.55 1.69 -12.58
CA TYR A 7 -3.23 0.40 -12.43
C TYR A 7 -4.73 0.60 -12.60
N HIS A 8 -5.32 -0.09 -13.58
CA HIS A 8 -6.77 -0.18 -13.72
C HIS A 8 -7.28 -1.36 -12.88
N LEU A 9 -8.03 -1.05 -11.83
CA LEU A 9 -8.61 -2.05 -10.93
C LEU A 9 -9.89 -2.64 -11.57
N THR A 10 -9.77 -3.83 -12.17
CA THR A 10 -10.89 -4.48 -12.88
C THR A 10 -11.52 -5.63 -12.11
N SER A 11 -10.72 -6.38 -11.35
CA SER A 11 -11.13 -7.65 -10.74
C SER A 11 -11.20 -7.60 -9.22
N ALA A 12 -10.54 -6.61 -8.62
CA ALA A 12 -10.43 -6.48 -7.17
C ALA A 12 -10.37 -4.99 -6.79
N PRO A 13 -10.88 -4.61 -5.61
CA PRO A 13 -10.80 -3.24 -5.13
C PRO A 13 -9.36 -2.89 -4.70
N LEU A 14 -9.13 -1.62 -4.35
CA LEU A 14 -7.81 -1.11 -3.99
C LEU A 14 -7.25 -1.86 -2.78
N GLU A 15 -8.08 -2.09 -1.77
CA GLU A 15 -7.73 -2.71 -0.49
C GLU A 15 -7.19 -4.13 -0.67
N ALA A 16 -7.69 -4.85 -1.66
CA ALA A 16 -7.22 -6.19 -2.00
C ALA A 16 -5.97 -6.18 -2.90
N THR A 17 -5.80 -5.13 -3.71
CA THR A 17 -4.70 -5.03 -4.69
C THR A 17 -3.45 -4.36 -4.11
N LEU A 18 -3.64 -3.41 -3.20
CA LEU A 18 -2.58 -2.59 -2.62
C LEU A 18 -1.51 -3.43 -1.88
N PRO A 19 -1.84 -4.43 -1.05
CA PRO A 19 -0.83 -5.26 -0.38
C PRO A 19 0.16 -5.87 -1.37
N ASP A 20 -0.33 -6.47 -2.46
CA ASP A 20 0.52 -7.08 -3.48
C ASP A 20 1.47 -6.09 -4.15
N LEU A 21 1.00 -4.86 -4.40
CA LEU A 21 1.83 -3.80 -4.98
C LEU A 21 2.93 -3.35 -4.01
N LEU A 22 2.61 -3.26 -2.72
CA LEU A 22 3.57 -2.92 -1.67
C LEU A 22 4.60 -4.04 -1.51
N GLU A 23 4.17 -5.31 -1.41
CA GLU A 23 5.07 -6.47 -1.31
C GLU A 23 6.05 -6.52 -2.49
N LYS A 24 5.55 -6.35 -3.72
CA LYS A 24 6.41 -6.32 -4.93
C LYS A 24 7.40 -5.17 -4.90
N SER A 25 7.02 -4.01 -4.37
CA SER A 25 7.91 -2.86 -4.23
C SER A 25 8.99 -3.10 -3.18
N LEU A 26 8.61 -3.64 -2.02
CA LEU A 26 9.52 -3.98 -0.93
C LEU A 26 10.48 -5.12 -1.33
N ALA A 27 10.00 -6.13 -2.06
CA ALA A 27 10.83 -7.21 -2.59
C ALA A 27 11.92 -6.72 -3.57
N ARG A 28 11.72 -5.55 -4.20
CA ARG A 28 12.74 -4.86 -5.02
C ARG A 28 13.69 -3.99 -4.19
N GLY A 29 13.55 -3.97 -2.87
CA GLY A 29 14.30 -3.13 -1.95
C GLY A 29 13.89 -1.66 -1.96
N TRP A 30 12.70 -1.32 -2.49
CA TRP A 30 12.24 0.06 -2.55
C TRP A 30 11.69 0.52 -1.20
N ARG A 31 11.83 1.81 -0.92
CA ARG A 31 11.08 2.50 0.14
C ARG A 31 9.81 3.06 -0.46
N VAL A 32 8.68 2.83 0.20
CA VAL A 32 7.37 3.26 -0.30
C VAL A 32 6.79 4.35 0.60
N LEU A 33 6.23 5.38 -0.02
CA LEU A 33 5.39 6.38 0.63
C LEU A 33 3.99 6.27 0.06
N LEU A 34 3.01 6.01 0.92
CA LEU A 34 1.60 5.99 0.54
C LEU A 34 0.96 7.35 0.79
N ARG A 35 0.24 7.89 -0.20
CA ARG A 35 -0.47 9.16 -0.11
C ARG A 35 -1.95 8.93 -0.44
N ALA A 36 -2.83 9.40 0.44
CA ALA A 36 -4.27 9.36 0.25
C ALA A 36 -4.84 10.78 0.22
N GLY A 37 -6.04 10.94 -0.34
CA GLY A 37 -6.69 12.25 -0.47
C GLY A 37 -7.24 12.81 0.85
N ALA A 38 -7.40 11.98 1.88
CA ALA A 38 -7.89 12.37 3.19
C ALA A 38 -7.24 11.53 4.29
N GLU A 39 -7.09 12.11 5.48
CA GLU A 39 -6.50 11.46 6.65
C GLU A 39 -7.27 10.22 7.09
N ALA A 40 -8.61 10.28 7.07
CA ALA A 40 -9.47 9.13 7.39
C ALA A 40 -9.21 7.94 6.46
N GLY A 41 -8.99 8.19 5.17
CA GLY A 41 -8.64 7.15 4.20
C GLY A 41 -7.24 6.57 4.46
N LEU A 42 -6.27 7.43 4.82
CA LEU A 42 -4.93 6.97 5.18
C LEU A 42 -4.95 6.08 6.42
N ARG A 43 -5.71 6.47 7.46
CA ARG A 43 -5.86 5.68 8.69
C ARG A 43 -6.51 4.32 8.42
N PHE A 44 -7.56 4.30 7.62
CA PHE A 44 -8.20 3.04 7.22
C PHE A 44 -7.22 2.11 6.49
N LEU A 45 -6.40 2.63 5.57
CA LEU A 45 -5.41 1.83 4.86
C LEU A 45 -4.29 1.32 5.79
N ASP A 46 -3.81 2.15 6.72
CA ASP A 46 -2.83 1.76 7.75
C ASP A 46 -3.36 0.60 8.60
N ASP A 47 -4.57 0.72 9.15
CA ASP A 47 -5.18 -0.35 9.95
C ASP A 47 -5.41 -1.64 9.11
N MET A 48 -5.89 -1.50 7.86
CA MET A 48 -6.18 -2.63 6.97
C MET A 48 -4.93 -3.40 6.55
N LEU A 49 -3.82 -2.71 6.28
CA LEU A 49 -2.58 -3.34 5.82
C LEU A 49 -1.95 -4.26 6.88
N TRP A 50 -2.24 -4.04 8.17
CA TRP A 50 -1.83 -4.96 9.24
C TRP A 50 -2.63 -6.26 9.28
N THR A 51 -3.84 -6.27 8.73
CA THR A 51 -4.76 -7.42 8.79
C THR A 51 -5.12 -7.95 7.41
N CYS A 52 -4.36 -7.60 6.37
CA CYS A 52 -4.72 -7.90 4.99
C CYS A 52 -4.70 -9.41 4.71
N ARG A 53 -3.78 -10.15 5.35
CA ARG A 53 -3.61 -11.60 5.29
C ARG A 53 -2.89 -12.09 6.55
N ASP A 54 -3.24 -13.29 7.02
CA ASP A 54 -2.69 -13.87 8.25
C ASP A 54 -1.18 -14.19 8.15
N ASP A 55 -0.67 -14.41 6.94
CA ASP A 55 0.72 -14.78 6.66
C ASP A 55 1.56 -13.61 6.12
N ALA A 56 0.98 -12.41 6.01
CA ALA A 56 1.66 -11.24 5.49
C ALA A 56 2.31 -10.41 6.60
N PHE A 57 3.50 -9.88 6.33
CA PHE A 57 4.15 -8.89 7.18
C PHE A 57 4.65 -7.72 6.34
N LEU A 58 3.89 -6.62 6.40
CA LEU A 58 4.22 -5.35 5.76
C LEU A 58 4.59 -4.35 6.86
N PRO A 59 5.87 -4.18 7.22
CA PRO A 59 6.25 -3.22 8.26
C PRO A 59 6.03 -1.79 7.74
N HIS A 60 5.03 -1.11 8.29
CA HIS A 60 4.67 0.26 7.91
C HIS A 60 4.20 1.06 9.12
N GLY A 61 3.93 2.34 8.90
CA GLY A 61 3.31 3.20 9.89
C GLY A 61 3.09 4.60 9.33
N PRO A 62 2.38 5.45 10.08
CA PRO A 62 2.15 6.82 9.67
C PRO A 62 3.48 7.54 9.46
N ALA A 63 3.53 8.40 8.44
CA ALA A 63 4.69 9.23 8.20
C ALA A 63 4.91 10.14 9.43
N SER A 64 5.99 9.91 10.17
CA SER A 64 6.51 10.87 11.12
C SER A 64 7.18 11.99 10.33
N GLY A 65 6.62 13.21 10.40
CA GLY A 65 7.27 14.40 9.87
C GLY A 65 8.61 14.68 10.53
#